data_AF-A0A8S9RS33-F1
#
_entry.id   AF-A0A8S9RS33-F1
#
_cell.length_a   1.000
_cell.length_b   1.000
_cell.length_c   1.000
_cell.angle_alpha   90.00
_cell.angle_beta   90.00
_cell.angle_gamma   90.00
#
_symmetry.space_group_name_H-M   'P 1'
#
loop_
_entity.id
_entity.type
_entity.pdbx_description
1 polymer ?
#
loop_
_entity_poly.entity_id
_entity_poly.type
_entity_poly.pdbx_seq_one_letter_code
_entity_poly.pdbx_strand_id
1 'polypeptide(L)'
;MDYATIVFDTAPTGHTLRLLQFPATLEKGLSKLKSRFGGLMNQMSRLFGMEDELGEDALLGRLEGLKDVIQHVNRQFKDPNLTTFVSVCIPEFLSLYETERLISSGTRKV
;
A
#
# COMPACT_ATOMS: atom_id res chain seq x y z
N MET A 1 22.44 2.79 -6.98
CA MET A 1 22.65 3.73 -5.86
C MET A 1 22.13 3.01 -4.64
N ASP A 2 23.02 2.63 -3.73
CA ASP A 2 22.65 1.90 -2.52
C ASP A 2 22.67 2.89 -1.35
N TYR A 3 21.51 3.13 -0.76
CA TYR A 3 21.35 4.03 0.38
C TYR A 3 21.18 3.19 1.65
N ALA A 4 21.88 3.56 2.72
CA ALA A 4 21.72 2.90 4.02
C ALA A 4 20.41 3.30 4.73
N THR A 5 19.91 4.50 4.49
CA THR A 5 18.71 5.04 5.14
C THR A 5 18.02 6.04 4.23
N ILE A 6 16.69 6.06 4.26
CA ILE A 6 15.85 6.97 3.48
C ILE A 6 15.00 7.79 4.46
N VAL A 7 14.97 9.11 4.29
CA VAL A 7 14.14 10.02 5.08
C VAL A 7 13.02 10.56 4.20
N PHE A 8 11.78 10.36 4.63
CA PHE A 8 10.61 10.90 3.94
C PHE A 8 10.12 12.17 4.64
N ASP A 9 10.19 13.29 3.93
CA ASP A 9 9.56 14.54 4.35
C ASP A 9 8.10 14.56 3.84
N THR A 10 7.13 14.46 4.75
CA THR A 10 5.72 14.26 4.39
C THR A 10 4.90 15.54 4.56
N ALA A 11 3.93 15.73 3.67
CA ALA A 11 2.96 16.81 3.75
C ALA A 11 2.08 16.72 5.03
N PRO A 12 1.57 17.87 5.54
CA PRO A 12 0.91 17.94 6.84
C PRO A 12 -0.29 16.98 6.98
N THR A 13 -0.35 16.36 8.17
CA THR A 13 -1.40 15.56 8.84
C THR A 13 -2.26 14.59 7.99
N GLY A 14 -2.97 15.05 6.97
CA GLY A 14 -3.91 14.22 6.19
C GLY A 14 -3.25 13.29 5.16
N HIS A 15 -2.17 13.72 4.52
CA HIS A 15 -1.51 12.93 3.48
C HIS A 15 -0.61 11.82 4.06
N THR A 16 0.00 12.08 5.22
CA THR A 16 0.85 11.12 5.94
C THR A 16 0.05 9.89 6.38
N LEU A 17 -1.19 10.06 6.85
CA LEU A 17 -2.05 8.93 7.22
C LEU A 17 -2.46 8.06 6.03
N ARG A 18 -2.56 8.63 4.82
CA ARG A 18 -2.81 7.88 3.59
C ARG A 18 -1.58 7.08 3.16
N LEU A 19 -0.38 7.63 3.34
CA LEU A 19 0.88 6.92 3.08
C LEU A 19 1.00 5.68 3.97
N LEU A 20 0.70 5.80 5.27
CA LEU A 20 0.72 4.66 6.20
C LEU A 20 -0.35 3.61 5.88
N GLN A 21 -1.48 4.02 5.30
CA GLN A 21 -2.56 3.11 4.89
C GLN A 21 -2.40 2.58 3.46
N PHE A 22 -1.39 3.07 2.73
CA PHE A 22 -1.19 2.79 1.33
C PHE A 22 -0.96 1.29 1.05
N PRO A 23 -0.11 0.56 1.79
CA PRO A 23 0.12 -0.86 1.51
C PRO A 23 -1.16 -1.70 1.64
N ALA A 24 -1.95 -1.45 2.70
CA ALA A 24 -3.21 -2.15 2.93
C ALA A 24 -4.29 -1.80 1.88
N THR A 25 -4.27 -0.57 1.36
CA THR A 25 -5.21 -0.11 0.32
C THR A 25 -4.87 -0.73 -1.03
N LEU A 26 -3.58 -0.78 -1.37
CA LEU A 26 -3.06 -1.43 -2.57
C LEU A 26 -3.34 -2.93 -2.59
N GLU A 27 -3.11 -3.63 -1.48
CA GLU A 27 -3.40 -5.07 -1.36
C GLU A 27 -4.88 -5.38 -1.61
N LYS A 28 -5.78 -4.58 -1.00
CA LYS A 28 -7.23 -4.70 -1.22
C LYS A 28 -7.61 -4.37 -2.67
N GLY A 29 -6.97 -3.39 -3.29
CA GLY A 29 -7.19 -2.99 -4.68
C GLY A 29 -6.80 -4.11 -5.65
N LEU A 30 -5.60 -4.67 -5.50
CA LEU A 30 -5.12 -5.78 -6.31
C LEU A 30 -5.97 -7.03 -6.17
N SER A 31 -6.36 -7.38 -4.94
CA SER A 31 -7.24 -8.54 -4.69
C SER A 31 -8.59 -8.39 -5.39
N LYS A 32 -9.20 -7.20 -5.34
CA LYS A 32 -10.45 -6.90 -6.05
C LYS A 32 -10.29 -6.89 -7.57
N LEU A 33 -9.15 -6.42 -8.07
CA LEU A 33 -8.88 -6.43 -9.51
C LEU A 33 -8.74 -7.86 -10.02
N LYS A 34 -7.96 -8.71 -9.33
CA LYS A 34 -7.79 -10.14 -9.67
C LYS A 34 -9.12 -10.88 -9.67
N SER A 35 -10.00 -10.63 -8.69
CA SER A 35 -11.31 -11.30 -8.62
C SER A 35 -12.28 -10.83 -9.70
N ARG A 36 -12.30 -9.53 -10.05
CA ARG A 36 -13.15 -9.02 -11.14
C ARG A 36 -12.68 -9.48 -12.51
N PHE A 37 -11.37 -9.50 -12.74
CA PHE A 37 -10.81 -9.97 -14.00
C PHE A 37 -11.11 -11.46 -14.19
N GLY A 38 -10.82 -12.31 -13.19
CA GLY A 38 -11.14 -13.73 -13.27
C GLY A 38 -12.63 -14.04 -13.45
N GLY A 39 -13.52 -13.24 -12.85
CA GLY A 39 -14.97 -13.42 -12.98
C GLY A 39 -15.56 -13.02 -14.35
N LEU A 40 -15.02 -11.96 -14.97
CA LEU A 40 -15.42 -11.50 -16.30
C LEU A 40 -14.80 -12.39 -17.39
N MET A 41 -13.55 -12.80 -17.22
CA MET A 41 -12.81 -13.66 -18.14
C MET A 41 -13.44 -15.06 -18.22
N ASN A 42 -13.80 -15.66 -17.08
CA ASN A 42 -14.50 -16.96 -17.07
C ASN A 42 -15.85 -16.93 -17.80
N GLN A 43 -16.54 -15.77 -17.80
CA GLN A 43 -17.77 -15.60 -18.56
C GLN A 43 -17.49 -15.42 -20.05
N MET A 44 -16.47 -14.65 -20.41
CA MET A 44 -16.11 -14.37 -21.80
C MET A 44 -15.51 -15.59 -22.51
N SER A 45 -14.62 -16.33 -21.85
CA SER A 45 -14.05 -17.60 -22.32
C SER A 45 -15.14 -18.63 -22.64
N ARG A 46 -16.15 -18.76 -21.76
CA ARG A 46 -17.31 -19.65 -21.99
C ARG A 46 -18.17 -19.25 -23.19
N LEU A 47 -18.19 -17.97 -23.54
CA LEU A 47 -19.06 -17.43 -24.59
C LEU A 47 -18.36 -17.38 -25.95
N PHE A 48 -17.04 -17.18 -25.97
CA PHE A 48 -16.25 -17.03 -27.20
C PHE A 48 -15.45 -18.28 -27.59
N GLY A 49 -15.34 -19.29 -26.73
CA GLY A 49 -14.61 -20.54 -27.06
C GLY A 49 -13.12 -20.32 -27.37
N MET A 50 -12.60 -19.13 -27.13
CA MET A 50 -11.19 -18.78 -27.25
C MET A 50 -10.50 -19.11 -25.93
N GLU A 51 -9.64 -20.12 -25.95
CA GLU A 51 -8.50 -20.25 -25.04
C GLU A 51 -7.53 -19.09 -25.38
N ASP A 52 -7.78 -17.90 -24.82
CA ASP A 52 -6.91 -16.75 -25.02
C ASP A 52 -5.74 -16.81 -24.03
N GLU A 53 -4.87 -17.79 -24.26
CA GLU A 53 -3.71 -18.18 -23.43
C GLU A 53 -2.55 -17.15 -23.50
N LEU A 54 -2.59 -16.19 -24.42
CA LEU A 54 -1.42 -15.38 -24.79
C LEU A 54 -1.35 -13.98 -24.13
N GLY A 55 -2.47 -13.46 -23.64
CA GLY A 55 -2.52 -12.14 -22.97
C GLY A 55 -2.62 -12.21 -21.44
N GLU A 56 -3.08 -13.34 -20.91
CA GLU A 56 -3.47 -13.49 -19.51
C GLU A 56 -2.26 -13.69 -18.59
N ASP A 57 -1.32 -14.55 -18.97
CA ASP A 57 -0.11 -14.83 -18.20
C ASP A 57 0.78 -13.60 -18.01
N ALA A 58 0.88 -12.75 -19.04
CA ALA A 58 1.66 -11.52 -18.96
C ALA A 58 1.04 -10.49 -17.99
N LEU A 59 -0.30 -10.42 -17.91
CA LEU A 59 -1.00 -9.54 -16.98
C LEU A 59 -0.96 -10.10 -15.54
N LEU A 60 -1.18 -11.40 -15.37
CA LEU A 60 -1.09 -12.07 -14.07
C LEU A 60 0.31 -11.96 -13.47
N GLY A 61 1.35 -12.20 -14.27
CA GLY A 61 2.74 -12.07 -13.82
C GLY A 61 3.09 -10.66 -13.34
N ARG A 62 2.58 -9.61 -14.01
CA ARG A 62 2.75 -8.22 -13.55
C ARG A 62 2.01 -7.94 -12.24
N LEU A 63 0.80 -8.47 -12.08
CA LEU A 63 0.02 -8.31 -10.85
C LEU A 63 0.69 -9.03 -9.67
N GLU A 64 1.30 -10.18 -9.90
CA GLU A 64 2.05 -10.90 -8.88
C GLU A 64 3.33 -10.17 -8.49
N GLY A 65 4.11 -9.65 -9.44
CA GLY A 65 5.28 -8.82 -9.14
C GLY A 65 4.93 -7.57 -8.32
N LEU A 66 3.82 -6.90 -8.64
CA LEU A 66 3.34 -5.77 -7.85
C LEU A 66 2.96 -6.18 -6.42
N LYS A 67 2.27 -7.32 -6.27
CA LYS A 67 1.89 -7.85 -4.96
C LYS A 67 3.12 -8.11 -4.09
N ASP A 68 4.17 -8.69 -4.64
CA ASP A 68 5.39 -9.00 -3.89
C ASP A 68 6.09 -7.74 -3.39
N VAL A 69 6.19 -6.70 -4.24
CA VAL A 69 6.73 -5.40 -3.85
C VAL A 69 5.89 -4.78 -2.72
N ILE A 70 4.56 -4.85 -2.81
CA ILE A 70 3.66 -4.30 -1.78
C ILE A 70 3.83 -5.05 -0.46
N GLN A 71 3.92 -6.37 -0.49
CA GLN A 71 4.14 -7.18 0.71
C GLN A 71 5.49 -6.87 1.36
N HIS A 72 6.52 -6.68 0.54
CA HIS A 72 7.84 -6.30 1.01
C HIS A 72 7.82 -4.93 1.71
N VAL A 73 7.23 -3.92 1.07
CA VAL A 73 7.06 -2.57 1.65
C VAL A 73 6.26 -2.63 2.95
N ASN A 74 5.13 -3.35 2.96
CA ASN A 74 4.28 -3.47 4.15
C ASN A 74 5.03 -4.11 5.33
N ARG A 75 5.90 -5.10 5.05
CA ARG A 75 6.73 -5.74 6.09
C ARG A 75 7.76 -4.75 6.66
N GLN A 76 8.45 -4.00 5.80
CA GLN A 76 9.44 -3.02 6.25
C GLN A 76 8.80 -1.89 7.06
N PHE A 77 7.64 -1.39 6.64
CA PHE A 77 6.94 -0.31 7.34
C PHE A 77 6.47 -0.70 8.73
N LYS A 78 6.22 -1.99 8.99
CA LYS A 78 5.76 -2.52 10.29
C LYS A 78 6.88 -3.01 11.20
N ASP A 79 8.11 -3.10 10.69
CA ASP A 79 9.25 -3.52 11.51
C ASP A 79 9.82 -2.32 12.27
N PRO A 80 9.72 -2.29 13.61
CA PRO A 80 10.21 -1.17 14.43
C PRO A 80 11.74 -1.00 14.37
N ASN A 81 12.48 -2.01 13.90
CA ASN A 81 13.93 -1.92 13.72
C ASN A 81 14.34 -1.33 12.37
N LEU A 82 13.41 -1.28 11.41
CA LEU A 82 13.66 -0.78 10.04
C LEU A 82 13.01 0.58 9.79
N THR A 83 11.81 0.80 10.33
CA THR A 83 11.03 2.02 10.09
C THR A 83 10.65 2.70 11.40
N THR A 84 10.88 4.01 11.47
CA THR A 84 10.44 4.85 12.59
C THR A 84 9.66 6.06 12.08
N PHE A 85 8.74 6.55 12.91
CA PHE A 85 7.95 7.74 12.61
C PHE A 85 8.26 8.83 13.64
N VAL A 86 8.72 9.99 13.17
CA VAL A 86 9.06 11.13 14.02
C VAL A 86 8.09 12.26 13.74
N SER A 87 7.23 12.56 14.72
CA SER A 87 6.32 13.70 14.65
C SER A 87 7.01 14.97 15.14
N VAL A 88 6.88 16.06 14.39
CA VAL A 88 7.39 17.39 14.76
C VAL A 88 6.21 18.31 15.06
N CYS A 89 6.28 19.05 16.17
CA CYS A 89 5.25 20.00 16.58
C CYS A 89 5.86 21.24 17.24
N ILE A 90 5.07 22.31 17.32
CA ILE A 90 5.41 23.55 18.04
C ILE A 90 4.71 23.57 19.40
N PRO A 91 5.19 24.36 20.38
CA PRO A 91 4.62 24.41 21.74
C PRO A 91 3.30 25.18 21.81
N GLU A 92 2.33 24.81 20.96
CA GLU A 92 0.98 25.37 20.90
C GLU A 92 -0.05 24.25 21.12
N PHE A 93 -1.12 24.56 21.85
CA PHE A 93 -2.14 23.58 22.23
C PHE A 93 -2.69 22.79 21.02
N LEU A 94 -3.04 23.49 19.93
CA LEU A 94 -3.60 22.83 18.75
C LEU A 94 -2.58 21.93 18.05
N SER A 95 -1.32 22.37 17.95
CA SER A 95 -0.24 21.58 17.34
C SER A 95 0.05 20.30 18.14
N LEU A 96 0.06 20.39 19.47
CA LEU A 96 0.18 19.24 20.35
C LEU A 96 -1.02 18.29 20.21
N TYR A 97 -2.23 18.83 20.15
CA TYR A 97 -3.45 18.04 20.00
C TYR A 97 -3.53 17.29 18.66
N GLU A 98 -3.15 17.94 17.56
CA GLU A 98 -3.08 17.29 16.25
C GLU A 98 -2.01 16.20 16.23
N THR A 99 -0.87 16.45 16.87
CA THR A 99 0.23 15.49 16.99
C THR A 99 -0.18 14.28 17.84
N GLU A 100 -0.87 14.48 18.96
CA GLU A 100 -1.43 13.41 19.78
C GLU A 100 -2.43 12.55 18.99
N ARG A 101 -3.31 13.19 18.22
CA ARG A 101 -4.24 12.49 17.32
C ARG A 101 -3.51 11.69 16.24
N LEU A 102 -2.44 12.25 15.67
CA LEU A 102 -1.61 11.57 14.68
C LEU A 102 -0.93 10.33 15.28
N ILE A 103 -0.30 10.45 16.45
CA ILE A 103 0.34 9.33 17.15
C ILE A 103 -0.69 8.26 17.50
N SER A 104 -1.84 8.65 18.08
CA SER A 104 -2.91 7.74 18.50
C SER A 104 -3.61 7.01 17.35
N SER A 105 -3.54 7.55 16.13
CA SER A 105 -4.06 6.94 14.92
C SER A 105 -2.99 6.14 14.15
N GLY A 106 -1.72 6.55 14.22
CA GLY A 106 -0.57 5.88 13.62
C GLY A 106 -0.16 4.61 14.35
N THR A 107 -0.05 4.64 15.69
CA THR A 107 0.33 3.46 16.52
C THR A 107 -0.68 2.32 16.49
N ARG A 108 -1.90 2.54 15.97
CA ARG A 108 -2.89 1.49 15.75
C ARG A 108 -2.81 0.82 14.37
N LYS A 109 -1.98 1.33 13.45
CA LYS A 109 -1.95 0.89 12.05
C LYS A 109 -0.57 0.51 11.53
N VAL A 110 0.49 0.88 12.24
CA VAL A 110 1.86 0.40 12.02
C VAL A 110 2.11 -0.76 12.98
#